data_AF-A0A9W6T6N1-F1
#
_entry.id   AF-A0A9W6T6N1-F1
#
_cell.length_a   1.000
_cell.length_b   1.000
_cell.length_c   1.000
_cell.angle_alpha   90.00
_cell.angle_beta   90.00
_cell.angle_gamma   90.00
#
_symmetry.space_group_name_H-M   'P 1'
#
loop_
_entity.id
_entity.type
_entity.pdbx_description
1 polymer ?
#
loop_
_entity_poly.entity_id
_entity_poly.type
_entity_poly.pdbx_seq_one_letter_code
_entity_poly.pdbx_strand_id
1 'polypeptide(L)'
;MAPVVVKFVDKYGNNPREQSKDDKKVLKSGKPISLSVLEEKRKNAEKQLLKNAKSKADQEDIKNDLALDRLISESHILATHQQYSGAELTLQTLDHENPTGNARVRALDSRIQKLASVNGNGVTKLEKMPMNMRKGMIRSRLQQVEKYEKEAKDAGIILAKKKKGEFRDIGNSKGATSISSRIGTGIKSTTKMRDRGLKINSIGRSTRNGLVIAQADIDRLTSKPIDRKKKRR
;
A
#
# COMPACT_ATOMS: atom_id res chain seq x y z
N MET A 1 66.52 -33.61 -36.54
CA MET A 1 65.62 -32.65 -35.85
C MET A 1 64.63 -32.12 -36.87
N ALA A 2 63.34 -32.41 -36.71
CA ALA A 2 62.30 -31.87 -37.59
C ALA A 2 61.87 -30.47 -37.09
N PRO A 3 61.48 -29.54 -37.98
CA PRO A 3 61.09 -28.18 -37.58
C PRO A 3 59.73 -28.19 -36.87
N VAL A 4 59.63 -27.42 -35.78
CA VAL A 4 58.38 -27.21 -35.04
C VAL A 4 57.51 -26.21 -35.82
N VAL A 5 56.36 -26.68 -36.30
CA VAL A 5 55.38 -25.84 -36.99
C VAL A 5 54.31 -25.41 -36.00
N VAL A 6 54.29 -24.13 -35.63
CA VAL A 6 53.21 -23.52 -34.84
C VAL A 6 52.17 -22.94 -35.79
N LYS A 7 51.00 -23.58 -35.89
CA LYS A 7 49.84 -23.03 -36.60
C LYS A 7 49.00 -22.21 -35.65
N PHE A 8 48.89 -20.90 -35.89
CA PHE A 8 47.91 -20.06 -35.20
C PHE A 8 46.52 -20.39 -35.73
N VAL A 9 45.72 -21.05 -34.90
CA VAL A 9 44.30 -21.27 -35.18
C VAL A 9 43.57 -20.00 -34.77
N ASP A 10 43.14 -19.24 -35.78
CA ASP A 10 42.49 -17.94 -35.58
C ASP A 10 41.06 -18.12 -35.06
N LYS A 11 40.93 -18.44 -33.76
CA LYS A 11 39.63 -18.69 -33.10
C LYS A 11 38.73 -17.46 -33.04
N TYR A 12 39.26 -16.27 -33.35
CA TYR A 12 38.55 -14.98 -33.23
C TYR A 12 38.36 -14.25 -34.57
N GLY A 13 38.80 -14.82 -35.70
CA GLY A 13 38.86 -14.11 -36.99
C GLY A 13 37.51 -13.78 -37.63
N ASN A 14 36.44 -14.54 -37.33
CA ASN A 14 35.19 -14.46 -38.11
C ASN A 14 34.02 -13.75 -37.44
N ASN A 15 34.14 -13.30 -36.19
CA ASN A 15 33.08 -12.53 -35.53
C ASN A 15 33.67 -11.28 -34.87
N PRO A 16 33.43 -10.07 -35.42
CA PRO A 16 33.78 -8.86 -34.68
C PRO A 16 33.01 -8.90 -33.35
N ARG A 17 33.73 -8.79 -32.23
CA ARG A 17 33.08 -8.68 -30.92
C ARG A 17 32.21 -7.43 -30.93
N GLU A 18 30.91 -7.62 -31.09
CA GLU A 18 29.99 -6.50 -31.04
C GLU A 18 30.08 -5.85 -29.66
N GLN A 19 30.58 -4.62 -29.62
CA GLN A 19 30.66 -3.86 -28.38
C GLN A 19 29.26 -3.73 -27.78
N SER A 20 29.15 -3.97 -26.47
CA SER A 20 27.90 -3.80 -25.75
C SER A 20 27.36 -2.39 -25.97
N LYS A 21 26.03 -2.23 -25.93
CA LYS A 21 25.37 -0.91 -26.04
C LYS A 21 25.92 0.07 -25.00
N ASP A 22 26.37 -0.44 -23.85
CA ASP A 22 26.94 0.37 -22.78
C ASP A 22 28.37 0.82 -23.10
N ASP A 23 29.20 -0.06 -23.69
CA ASP A 23 30.56 0.29 -24.11
C ASP A 23 30.54 1.38 -25.19
N LYS A 24 29.60 1.28 -26.13
CA LYS A 24 29.37 2.30 -27.18
C LYS A 24 28.96 3.65 -26.57
N LYS A 25 28.17 3.68 -25.50
CA LYS A 25 27.77 4.93 -24.82
C LYS A 25 28.93 5.56 -24.05
N VAL A 26 29.74 4.74 -23.38
CA VAL A 26 30.93 5.20 -22.64
C VAL A 26 31.93 5.83 -23.61
N LEU A 27 32.22 5.14 -24.72
CA LEU A 27 33.12 5.63 -25.78
C LEU A 27 32.63 6.96 -26.40
N LYS A 28 31.31 7.15 -26.54
CA LYS A 28 30.71 8.38 -27.08
C LYS A 28 30.53 9.51 -26.06
N SER A 29 30.75 9.25 -24.77
CA SER A 29 30.42 10.21 -23.71
C SER A 29 31.41 11.37 -23.56
N GLY A 30 32.56 11.32 -24.25
CA GLY A 30 33.59 12.36 -24.23
C GLY A 30 34.25 12.59 -22.87
N LYS A 31 33.95 11.73 -21.88
CA LYS A 31 34.47 11.81 -20.51
C LYS A 31 35.60 10.79 -20.33
N PRO A 32 36.66 11.12 -19.57
CA PRO A 32 37.72 10.16 -19.28
C PRO A 32 37.14 8.94 -18.56
N ILE A 33 37.48 7.75 -19.05
CA ILE A 33 37.00 6.48 -18.51
C ILE A 33 37.81 6.16 -17.25
N SER A 34 37.32 6.53 -16.07
CA SER A 34 37.88 6.05 -14.81
C SER A 34 37.21 4.75 -14.38
N LEU A 35 38.02 3.72 -14.11
CA LEU A 35 37.55 2.40 -13.69
C LEU A 35 36.72 2.47 -12.41
N SER A 36 37.10 3.33 -11.47
CA SER A 36 36.39 3.56 -10.21
C SER A 36 34.95 4.08 -10.43
N VAL A 37 34.76 5.06 -11.32
CA VAL A 37 33.44 5.66 -11.58
C VAL A 37 32.51 4.68 -12.32
N LEU A 38 33.06 3.80 -13.16
CA LEU A 38 32.30 2.73 -13.81
C LEU A 38 31.82 1.68 -12.79
N GLU A 39 32.71 1.25 -11.89
CA GLU A 39 32.36 0.31 -10.83
C GLU A 39 31.32 0.88 -9.87
N GLU A 40 31.44 2.16 -9.49
CA GLU A 40 30.47 2.84 -8.64
C GLU A 40 29.10 2.95 -9.33
N LYS A 41 29.06 3.27 -10.62
CA LYS A 41 27.80 3.31 -11.40
C LYS A 41 27.15 1.94 -11.50
N ARG A 42 27.92 0.87 -11.74
CA ARG A 42 27.42 -0.51 -11.77
C ARG A 42 26.86 -0.92 -10.41
N LYS A 43 27.61 -0.68 -9.33
CA LYS A 43 27.16 -0.95 -7.95
C LYS A 43 25.90 -0.15 -7.60
N ASN A 44 25.79 1.10 -8.04
CA ASN A 44 24.61 1.92 -7.80
C ASN A 44 23.39 1.46 -8.62
N ALA A 45 23.59 1.04 -9.87
CA ALA A 45 22.53 0.47 -10.70
C ALA A 45 22.03 -0.87 -10.14
N GLU A 46 22.93 -1.76 -9.71
CA GLU A 46 22.59 -3.02 -9.06
C GLU A 46 21.84 -2.79 -7.75
N LYS A 47 22.31 -1.86 -6.90
CA LYS A 47 21.60 -1.49 -5.65
C LYS A 47 20.21 -0.92 -5.93
N GLN A 48 20.03 -0.13 -6.99
CA GLN A 48 18.72 0.41 -7.37
C GLN A 48 17.79 -0.68 -7.93
N LEU A 49 18.32 -1.61 -8.73
CA LEU A 49 17.58 -2.78 -9.21
C LEU A 49 17.17 -3.69 -8.06
N LEU A 50 18.07 -4.01 -7.13
CA LEU A 50 17.79 -4.82 -5.95
C LEU A 50 16.75 -4.19 -5.02
N LYS A 51 16.78 -2.85 -4.83
CA LYS A 51 15.78 -2.14 -4.03
C LYS A 51 14.39 -2.15 -4.68
N ASN A 52 14.33 -1.94 -5.99
CA ASN A 52 13.06 -1.91 -6.73
C ASN A 52 12.50 -3.30 -7.00
N ALA A 53 13.37 -4.31 -7.14
CA ALA A 53 13.00 -5.70 -7.33
C ALA A 53 12.41 -6.27 -6.04
N LYS A 54 13.02 -6.05 -4.86
CA LYS A 54 12.50 -6.61 -3.60
C LYS A 54 11.05 -6.19 -3.32
N SER A 55 10.71 -4.90 -3.44
CA SER A 55 9.34 -4.47 -3.12
C SER A 55 8.28 -4.88 -4.15
N LYS A 56 8.69 -5.15 -5.40
CA LYS A 56 7.78 -5.58 -6.48
C LYS A 56 7.69 -7.10 -6.55
N ALA A 57 8.82 -7.79 -6.45
CA ALA A 57 8.90 -9.25 -6.37
C ALA A 57 8.14 -9.75 -5.15
N ASP A 58 8.35 -9.19 -3.95
CA ASP A 58 7.59 -9.63 -2.76
C ASP A 58 6.07 -9.44 -2.94
N GLN A 59 5.64 -8.36 -3.61
CA GLN A 59 4.22 -8.14 -3.91
C GLN A 59 3.69 -9.04 -5.02
N GLU A 60 4.51 -9.38 -6.01
CA GLU A 60 4.18 -10.31 -7.09
C GLU A 60 4.13 -11.75 -6.56
N ASP A 61 5.07 -12.12 -5.70
CA ASP A 61 5.13 -13.41 -5.01
C ASP A 61 3.93 -13.58 -4.06
N ILE A 62 3.56 -12.55 -3.27
CA ILE A 62 2.34 -12.60 -2.45
C ILE A 62 1.06 -12.66 -3.30
N LYS A 63 1.05 -12.05 -4.50
CA LYS A 63 -0.10 -12.14 -5.42
C LYS A 63 -0.19 -13.52 -6.08
N ASN A 64 0.95 -14.11 -6.40
CA ASN A 64 1.05 -15.40 -7.05
C ASN A 64 0.84 -16.55 -6.05
N ASP A 65 1.25 -16.36 -4.80
CA ASP A 65 1.12 -17.34 -3.71
C ASP A 65 -0.07 -17.02 -2.79
N LEU A 66 -1.18 -17.67 -3.11
CA LEU A 66 -2.42 -17.58 -2.36
C LEU A 66 -2.27 -18.17 -0.94
N ALA A 67 -1.45 -19.21 -0.77
CA ALA A 67 -1.25 -19.83 0.53
C ALA A 67 -0.50 -18.88 1.48
N LEU A 68 0.52 -18.17 0.97
CA LEU A 68 1.25 -17.16 1.72
C LEU A 68 0.35 -15.98 2.13
N ASP A 69 -0.48 -15.45 1.22
CA ASP A 69 -1.42 -14.36 1.54
C ASP A 69 -2.44 -14.77 2.63
N ARG A 70 -2.97 -16.00 2.56
CA ARG A 70 -3.83 -16.56 3.62
C ARG A 70 -3.08 -16.66 4.94
N LEU A 71 -1.87 -17.21 4.95
CA LEU A 71 -1.06 -17.35 6.16
C LEU A 71 -0.78 -16.01 6.83
N ILE A 72 -0.37 -15.00 6.06
CA ILE A 72 -0.07 -13.66 6.60
C ILE A 72 -1.33 -13.03 7.18
N SER A 73 -2.44 -13.06 6.44
CA SER A 73 -3.70 -12.43 6.87
C SER A 73 -4.38 -13.15 8.05
N GLU A 74 -4.23 -14.47 8.15
CA GLU A 74 -4.87 -15.30 9.18
C GLU A 74 -3.93 -15.63 10.36
N SER A 75 -2.65 -15.24 10.29
CA SER A 75 -1.64 -15.48 11.34
C SER A 75 -2.12 -15.10 12.74
N HIS A 76 -2.89 -14.00 12.86
CA HIS A 76 -3.46 -13.56 14.13
C HIS A 76 -4.56 -14.50 14.67
N ILE A 77 -5.35 -15.12 13.77
CA ILE A 77 -6.36 -16.11 14.14
C ILE A 77 -5.67 -17.39 14.61
N LEU A 78 -4.61 -17.80 13.93
CA LEU A 78 -3.85 -19.01 14.26
C LEU A 78 -3.08 -18.86 15.58
N ALA A 79 -2.38 -17.73 15.76
CA ALA A 79 -1.61 -17.43 16.97
C ALA A 79 -2.46 -17.38 18.25
N THR A 80 -3.75 -17.05 18.14
CA THR A 80 -4.65 -16.99 19.32
C THR A 80 -5.15 -18.37 19.76
N HIS A 81 -5.06 -19.38 18.91
CA HIS A 81 -5.56 -20.74 19.19
C HIS A 81 -4.46 -21.77 19.46
N GLN A 82 -3.20 -21.45 19.14
CA GLN A 82 -2.05 -22.27 19.48
C GLN A 82 -1.35 -21.70 20.71
N GLN A 83 -0.94 -22.56 21.64
CA GLN A 83 -0.23 -22.19 22.87
C GLN A 83 1.23 -21.77 22.58
N TYR A 84 1.68 -21.94 21.34
CA TYR A 84 3.04 -21.76 20.89
C TYR A 84 3.20 -20.40 20.18
N SER A 85 4.28 -19.70 20.51
CA SER A 85 4.60 -18.38 19.97
C SER A 85 5.82 -18.44 19.06
N GLY A 86 5.77 -17.78 17.90
CA GLY A 86 6.92 -17.62 17.00
C GLY A 86 7.12 -18.78 16.01
N ALA A 87 8.37 -19.26 15.88
CA ALA A 87 8.79 -20.22 14.85
C ALA A 87 8.17 -21.63 15.01
N GLU A 88 7.71 -21.98 16.22
CA GLU A 88 7.02 -23.23 16.49
C GLU A 88 5.63 -23.29 15.82
N LEU A 89 4.95 -22.13 15.73
CA LEU A 89 3.69 -21.98 14.99
C LEU A 89 3.90 -22.41 13.54
N THR A 90 4.93 -21.88 12.88
CA THR A 90 5.19 -22.15 11.46
C THR A 90 5.51 -23.61 11.17
N LEU A 91 6.26 -24.28 12.05
CA LEU A 91 6.65 -25.69 11.86
C LEU A 91 5.48 -26.66 12.07
N GLN A 92 4.63 -26.45 13.08
CA GLN A 92 3.46 -27.32 13.29
C GLN A 92 2.29 -27.01 12.37
N THR A 93 2.13 -25.76 11.89
CA THR A 93 1.11 -25.43 10.89
C THR A 93 1.45 -25.91 9.49
N LEU A 94 2.73 -26.15 9.18
CA LEU A 94 3.12 -26.79 7.92
C LEU A 94 2.63 -28.25 7.86
N ASP A 95 2.59 -28.95 9.00
CA ASP A 95 2.10 -30.34 9.06
C ASP A 95 0.57 -30.42 9.21
N HIS A 96 -0.08 -29.38 9.78
CA HIS A 96 -1.53 -29.30 9.89
C HIS A 96 -2.12 -28.43 8.77
N GLU A 97 -2.27 -29.03 7.59
CA GLU A 97 -2.92 -28.47 6.38
C GLU A 97 -4.26 -27.75 6.63
N ASN A 98 -4.94 -28.01 7.76
CA ASN A 98 -6.19 -27.34 8.09
C ASN A 98 -6.28 -26.92 9.57
N PRO A 99 -6.50 -25.63 9.88
CA PRO A 99 -6.85 -25.22 11.24
C PRO A 99 -8.07 -26.03 11.72
N THR A 100 -8.14 -26.35 13.01
CA THR A 100 -9.23 -27.15 13.60
C THR A 100 -10.14 -26.27 14.46
N GLY A 101 -11.40 -26.71 14.66
CA GLY A 101 -12.36 -26.06 15.56
C GLY A 101 -12.65 -24.59 15.25
N ASN A 102 -12.60 -23.74 16.29
CA ASN A 102 -12.93 -22.32 16.20
C ASN A 102 -11.99 -21.54 15.26
N ALA A 103 -10.72 -21.92 15.19
CA ALA A 103 -9.75 -21.32 14.28
C ALA A 103 -10.16 -21.55 12.82
N ARG A 104 -10.65 -22.75 12.50
CA ARG A 104 -11.17 -23.08 11.16
C ARG A 104 -12.32 -22.19 10.77
N VAL A 105 -13.31 -22.08 11.65
CA VAL A 105 -14.53 -21.29 11.38
C VAL A 105 -14.16 -19.83 11.13
N ARG A 106 -13.25 -19.27 11.92
CA ARG A 106 -12.80 -17.88 11.76
C ARG A 106 -11.95 -17.65 10.52
N ALA A 107 -11.04 -18.56 10.20
CA ALA A 107 -10.25 -18.50 8.98
C ALA A 107 -11.16 -18.55 7.75
N LEU A 108 -12.12 -19.48 7.71
CA LEU A 108 -13.09 -19.58 6.62
C LEU A 108 -13.97 -18.33 6.51
N ASP A 109 -14.50 -17.81 7.61
CA ASP A 109 -15.28 -16.56 7.61
C ASP A 109 -14.44 -15.38 7.09
N SER A 110 -13.18 -15.27 7.52
CA SER A 110 -12.26 -14.24 7.01
C SER A 110 -12.00 -14.35 5.51
N ARG A 111 -11.79 -15.57 4.99
CA ARG A 111 -11.62 -15.84 3.55
C ARG A 111 -12.87 -15.46 2.76
N ILE A 112 -14.05 -15.89 3.23
CA ILE A 112 -15.33 -15.59 2.58
C ILE A 112 -15.59 -14.07 2.59
N GLN A 113 -15.35 -13.39 3.71
CA GLN A 113 -15.50 -11.94 3.81
C GLN A 113 -14.54 -11.19 2.88
N LYS A 114 -13.27 -11.64 2.77
CA LYS A 114 -12.29 -11.05 1.86
C LYS A 114 -12.76 -11.16 0.41
N LEU A 115 -13.18 -12.34 -0.02
CA LEU A 115 -13.71 -12.58 -1.38
C LEU A 115 -15.01 -11.80 -1.63
N ALA A 116 -15.94 -11.85 -0.69
CA ALA A 116 -17.22 -11.18 -0.81
C ALA A 116 -17.06 -9.65 -0.83
N SER A 117 -16.06 -9.08 -0.14
CA SER A 117 -15.85 -7.62 -0.10
C SER A 117 -15.57 -6.97 -1.46
N VAL A 118 -15.14 -7.74 -2.46
CA VAL A 118 -14.83 -7.23 -3.80
C VAL A 118 -16.10 -6.92 -4.59
N ASN A 119 -17.08 -7.83 -4.58
CA ASN A 119 -18.28 -7.75 -5.42
C ASN A 119 -19.58 -7.59 -4.62
N GLY A 120 -19.55 -7.84 -3.31
CA GLY A 120 -20.73 -7.92 -2.46
C GLY A 120 -21.12 -6.57 -1.88
N ASN A 121 -22.34 -6.13 -2.18
CA ASN A 121 -22.96 -5.01 -1.47
C ASN A 121 -23.47 -5.48 -0.09
N GLY A 122 -23.04 -4.81 0.99
CA GLY A 122 -23.58 -5.07 2.34
C GLY A 122 -22.97 -6.24 3.12
N VAL A 123 -21.81 -6.77 2.69
CA VAL A 123 -21.14 -7.96 3.26
C VAL A 123 -20.85 -7.85 4.76
N THR A 124 -20.62 -6.65 5.28
CA THR A 124 -20.33 -6.46 6.72
C THR A 124 -21.60 -6.11 7.50
N LYS A 125 -22.55 -7.03 7.60
CA LYS A 125 -23.70 -6.86 8.50
C LYS A 125 -23.28 -7.21 9.92
N LEU A 126 -23.45 -6.26 10.84
CA LEU A 126 -23.16 -6.49 12.25
C LEU A 126 -24.26 -7.34 12.89
N GLU A 127 -23.89 -8.14 13.88
CA GLU A 127 -24.83 -8.86 14.73
C GLU A 127 -25.80 -7.89 15.41
N LYS A 128 -27.09 -8.22 15.44
CA LYS A 128 -28.12 -7.42 16.12
C LYS A 128 -27.87 -7.48 17.62
N MET A 129 -27.60 -6.33 18.24
CA MET A 129 -27.33 -6.25 19.67
C MET A 129 -28.06 -5.06 20.31
N PRO A 130 -28.47 -5.16 21.59
CA PRO A 130 -28.98 -4.02 22.34
C PRO A 130 -27.98 -2.86 22.37
N MET A 131 -28.48 -1.64 22.29
CA MET A 131 -27.64 -0.44 22.19
C MET A 131 -26.66 -0.31 23.36
N ASN A 132 -27.12 -0.57 24.58
CA ASN A 132 -26.32 -0.45 25.80
C ASN A 132 -25.17 -1.45 25.82
N MET A 133 -25.42 -2.70 25.44
CA MET A 133 -24.38 -3.74 25.34
C MET A 133 -23.35 -3.39 24.27
N ARG A 134 -23.80 -2.96 23.08
CA ARG A 134 -22.88 -2.59 21.99
C ARG A 134 -22.00 -1.41 22.40
N LYS A 135 -22.58 -0.37 23.00
CA LYS A 135 -21.83 0.78 23.56
C LYS A 135 -20.83 0.34 24.63
N GLY A 136 -21.23 -0.56 25.53
CA GLY A 136 -20.35 -1.11 26.57
C GLY A 136 -19.14 -1.83 25.99
N MET A 137 -19.34 -2.72 25.01
CA MET A 137 -18.24 -3.42 24.34
C MET A 137 -17.31 -2.47 23.58
N ILE A 138 -17.86 -1.46 22.88
CA ILE A 138 -17.04 -0.46 22.19
C ILE A 138 -16.18 0.32 23.19
N ARG A 139 -16.75 0.77 24.31
CA ARG A 139 -16.01 1.48 25.37
C ARG A 139 -14.89 0.62 25.96
N SER A 140 -15.21 -0.63 26.32
CA SER A 140 -14.22 -1.57 26.85
C SER A 140 -13.08 -1.84 25.86
N ARG A 141 -13.41 -2.03 24.57
CA ARG A 141 -12.41 -2.24 23.53
C ARG A 141 -11.52 -1.01 23.33
N LEU A 142 -12.10 0.19 23.34
CA LEU A 142 -11.34 1.44 23.25
C LEU A 142 -10.37 1.59 24.42
N GLN A 143 -10.81 1.32 25.66
CA GLN A 143 -9.95 1.37 26.84
C GLN A 143 -8.80 0.36 26.76
N GLN A 144 -9.06 -0.86 26.29
CA GLN A 144 -8.01 -1.87 26.08
C GLN A 144 -6.99 -1.42 25.03
N VAL A 145 -7.46 -0.88 23.90
CA VAL A 145 -6.59 -0.38 22.83
C VAL A 145 -5.76 0.81 23.30
N GLU A 146 -6.36 1.75 24.03
CA GLU A 146 -5.68 2.91 24.60
C GLU A 146 -4.60 2.50 25.60
N LYS A 147 -4.92 1.56 26.50
CA LYS A 147 -3.93 1.00 27.43
C LYS A 147 -2.76 0.35 26.70
N TYR A 148 -3.05 -0.50 25.70
CA TYR A 148 -2.02 -1.16 24.88
C TYR A 148 -1.16 -0.17 24.10
N GLU A 149 -1.77 0.87 23.53
CA GLU A 149 -1.07 1.94 22.82
C GLU A 149 -0.18 2.78 23.72
N LYS A 150 -0.67 3.10 24.92
CA LYS A 150 0.08 3.86 25.92
C LYS A 150 1.28 3.04 26.42
N GLU A 151 1.05 1.80 26.82
CA GLU A 151 2.11 0.91 27.30
C GLU A 151 3.21 0.69 26.25
N ALA A 152 2.84 0.44 24.99
CA ALA A 152 3.82 0.33 23.92
C ALA A 152 4.59 1.64 23.68
N LYS A 153 3.92 2.79 23.77
CA LYS A 153 4.57 4.10 23.63
C LYS A 153 5.57 4.35 24.77
N ASP A 154 5.16 4.06 26.01
CA ASP A 154 5.98 4.23 27.20
C ASP A 154 7.19 3.27 27.18
N ALA A 155 7.03 2.07 26.62
CA ALA A 155 8.10 1.09 26.42
C ALA A 155 8.95 1.30 25.15
N GLY A 156 8.62 2.27 24.29
CA GLY A 156 9.31 2.50 23.01
C GLY A 156 9.07 1.45 21.92
N ILE A 157 8.01 0.64 22.05
CA ILE A 157 7.61 -0.39 21.07
C ILE A 157 6.84 0.25 19.91
N ILE A 158 7.29 -0.01 18.68
CA ILE A 158 6.64 0.49 17.47
C ILE A 158 5.49 -0.43 17.06
N LEU A 159 4.26 0.10 17.06
CA LEU A 159 3.06 -0.62 16.66
C LEU A 159 2.64 -0.32 15.21
N ALA A 160 1.98 -1.28 14.55
CA ALA A 160 1.46 -1.13 13.19
C ALA A 160 0.43 -0.01 13.08
N LYS A 161 0.54 0.84 12.05
CA LYS A 161 -0.36 2.00 11.85
C LYS A 161 -1.77 1.52 11.42
N LYS A 162 -2.80 2.14 12.00
CA LYS A 162 -4.22 1.91 11.67
C LYS A 162 -4.84 3.14 11.00
N LYS A 163 -5.96 3.00 10.28
CA LYS A 163 -6.66 4.16 9.73
C LYS A 163 -7.42 4.90 10.83
N LYS A 164 -7.70 6.19 10.61
CA LYS A 164 -8.48 7.00 11.55
C LYS A 164 -9.90 6.44 11.66
N GLY A 165 -10.35 6.18 12.89
CA GLY A 165 -11.69 5.65 13.19
C GLY A 165 -11.76 4.12 13.24
N GLU A 166 -10.68 3.41 12.87
CA GLU A 166 -10.59 1.96 13.02
C GLU A 166 -10.07 1.58 14.42
N PHE A 167 -10.59 0.48 14.96
CA PHE A 167 -10.06 -0.14 16.16
C PHE A 167 -8.78 -0.91 15.83
N ARG A 168 -7.80 -0.89 16.73
CA ARG A 168 -6.63 -1.76 16.61
C ARG A 168 -7.03 -3.19 16.95
N ASP A 169 -6.52 -4.16 16.20
CA ASP A 169 -6.62 -5.55 16.62
C ASP A 169 -5.51 -5.87 17.63
N ILE A 170 -5.91 -6.47 18.76
CA ILE A 170 -5.05 -6.72 19.92
C ILE A 170 -5.13 -8.18 20.39
N GLY A 171 -5.55 -9.13 19.54
CA GLY A 171 -5.43 -10.57 19.85
C GLY A 171 -6.46 -11.15 20.80
N ASN A 172 -7.27 -10.32 21.45
CA ASN A 172 -8.10 -10.79 22.57
C ASN A 172 -9.40 -11.51 22.17
N SER A 173 -9.64 -11.80 20.89
CA SER A 173 -10.86 -12.51 20.48
C SER A 173 -10.69 -14.02 20.68
N LYS A 174 -11.06 -14.51 21.85
CA LYS A 174 -11.22 -15.95 22.13
C LYS A 174 -12.65 -16.36 21.77
N GLY A 175 -12.82 -17.31 20.85
CA GLY A 175 -14.14 -17.82 20.45
C GLY A 175 -14.30 -18.00 18.95
N ALA A 176 -15.45 -18.55 18.54
CA ALA A 176 -15.79 -18.83 17.15
C ALA A 176 -16.16 -17.58 16.34
N THR A 177 -16.77 -16.57 16.96
CA THR A 177 -17.14 -15.31 16.31
C THR A 177 -16.14 -14.20 16.61
N SER A 178 -15.80 -13.43 15.60
CA SER A 178 -14.94 -12.25 15.77
C SER A 178 -15.62 -11.18 16.62
N ILE A 179 -14.85 -10.39 17.36
CA ILE A 179 -15.37 -9.16 17.98
C ILE A 179 -15.84 -8.18 16.90
N SER A 180 -15.18 -8.17 15.73
CA SER A 180 -15.55 -7.30 14.61
C SER A 180 -16.95 -7.58 14.04
N SER A 181 -17.51 -8.79 14.19
CA SER A 181 -18.89 -9.05 13.76
C SER A 181 -19.92 -8.33 14.65
N ARG A 182 -19.58 -8.09 15.92
CA ARG A 182 -20.45 -7.45 16.91
C ARG A 182 -20.34 -5.94 16.92
N ILE A 183 -19.10 -5.42 16.96
CA ILE A 183 -18.83 -3.97 17.09
C ILE A 183 -18.37 -3.32 15.79
N GLY A 184 -18.08 -4.09 14.75
CA GLY A 184 -17.45 -3.60 13.52
C GLY A 184 -15.93 -3.44 13.64
N THR A 185 -15.29 -3.04 12.54
CA THR A 185 -13.85 -2.71 12.51
C THR A 185 -13.55 -1.32 13.05
N GLY A 186 -14.57 -0.48 13.22
CA GLY A 186 -14.40 0.90 13.64
C GLY A 186 -15.74 1.61 13.83
N ILE A 187 -15.69 2.82 14.38
CA ILE A 187 -16.86 3.68 14.47
C ILE A 187 -17.05 4.33 13.10
N LYS A 188 -18.03 3.83 12.32
CA LYS A 188 -18.37 4.37 11.01
C LYS A 188 -18.86 5.81 11.18
N SER A 189 -18.03 6.79 10.83
CA SER A 189 -18.47 8.16 10.63
C SER A 189 -18.73 8.38 9.14
N THR A 190 -19.86 9.01 8.82
CA THR A 190 -20.13 9.41 7.45
C THR A 190 -19.18 10.55 7.08
N THR A 191 -18.48 10.42 5.95
CA THR A 191 -17.66 11.51 5.41
C THR A 191 -18.59 12.60 4.90
N LYS A 192 -18.92 13.55 5.77
CA LYS A 192 -19.69 14.73 5.40
C LYS A 192 -18.74 15.81 4.92
N MET A 193 -19.01 16.36 3.74
CA MET A 193 -18.37 17.60 3.32
C MET A 193 -18.85 18.73 4.23
N ARG A 194 -17.94 19.65 4.57
CA ARG A 194 -18.30 20.86 5.30
C ARG A 194 -19.29 21.67 4.45
N ASP A 195 -20.37 22.13 5.08
CA ASP A 195 -21.27 23.09 4.46
C ASP A 195 -20.52 24.40 4.15
N ARG A 196 -20.53 24.79 2.87
CA ARG A 196 -19.84 25.98 2.36
C ARG A 196 -20.75 27.21 2.32
N GLY A 197 -22.02 27.07 2.72
CA GLY A 197 -23.02 28.12 2.60
C GLY A 197 -23.36 28.45 1.15
N LEU A 198 -24.20 29.46 0.96
CA LEU A 198 -24.60 29.95 -0.36
C LEU A 198 -23.46 30.75 -1.00
N LYS A 199 -23.14 30.44 -2.26
CA LYS A 199 -22.20 31.25 -3.04
C LYS A 199 -22.89 32.52 -3.52
N ILE A 200 -22.54 33.65 -2.91
CA ILE A 200 -23.14 34.96 -3.24
C ILE A 200 -22.45 35.62 -4.46
N ASN A 201 -21.13 35.74 -4.42
CA ASN A 201 -20.40 36.50 -5.45
C ASN A 201 -20.07 35.62 -6.66
N SER A 202 -20.36 36.13 -7.86
CA SER A 202 -20.01 35.52 -9.15
C SER A 202 -18.79 36.16 -9.83
N ILE A 203 -18.51 37.43 -9.55
CA ILE A 203 -17.36 38.17 -10.09
C ILE A 203 -16.17 38.07 -9.14
N GLY A 204 -14.96 37.97 -9.70
CA GLY A 204 -13.71 38.05 -8.94
C GLY A 204 -13.45 36.89 -7.97
N ARG A 205 -12.33 37.00 -7.23
CA ARG A 205 -11.90 36.04 -6.21
C ARG A 205 -11.93 36.72 -4.85
N SER A 206 -12.73 36.18 -3.93
CA SER A 206 -12.70 36.60 -2.53
C SER A 206 -11.48 35.99 -1.85
N THR A 207 -10.54 36.84 -1.46
CA THR A 207 -9.31 36.46 -0.76
C THR A 207 -9.26 37.14 0.61
N ARG A 208 -8.26 36.83 1.43
CA ARG A 208 -8.06 37.51 2.72
C ARG A 208 -7.90 39.04 2.57
N ASN A 209 -7.34 39.51 1.45
CA ASN A 209 -7.07 40.94 1.20
C ASN A 209 -8.27 41.68 0.58
N GLY A 210 -9.42 41.00 0.42
CA GLY A 210 -10.62 41.56 -0.19
C GLY A 210 -11.00 40.88 -1.51
N LEU A 211 -11.90 41.54 -2.26
CA LEU A 211 -12.39 41.08 -3.55
C LEU A 211 -11.45 41.51 -4.67
N VAL A 212 -10.75 40.56 -5.27
CA VAL A 212 -9.87 40.81 -6.41
C VAL A 212 -10.66 40.59 -7.70
N ILE A 213 -10.88 41.67 -8.45
CA ILE A 213 -11.54 41.64 -9.75
C ILE A 213 -10.45 41.70 -10.83
N ALA A 214 -10.47 40.74 -11.76
CA ALA A 214 -9.51 40.73 -12.86
C ALA A 214 -9.81 41.86 -13.86
N GLN A 215 -8.78 42.42 -14.49
CA GLN A 215 -8.96 43.48 -15.48
C GLN A 215 -9.93 43.06 -16.60
N ALA A 216 -9.87 41.80 -17.04
CA ALA A 216 -10.80 41.27 -18.04
C ALA A 216 -12.28 41.28 -17.58
N ASP A 217 -12.55 41.05 -16.29
CA ASP A 217 -13.91 41.15 -15.74
C ASP A 217 -14.37 42.61 -15.66
N ILE A 218 -13.45 43.52 -15.32
CA ILE A 218 -13.69 44.98 -15.34
C ILE A 218 -14.01 45.42 -16.76
N ASP A 219 -13.16 45.08 -17.74
CA ASP A 219 -13.33 45.45 -19.14
C ASP A 219 -14.63 44.87 -19.71
N ARG A 220 -15.01 43.64 -19.33
CA ARG A 220 -16.26 43.00 -19.75
C ARG A 220 -17.50 43.71 -19.22
N LEU A 221 -17.45 44.22 -18.00
CA LEU A 221 -18.57 44.93 -17.38
C LEU A 221 -18.63 46.41 -17.80
N THR A 222 -17.48 47.03 -18.03
CA THR A 222 -17.36 48.46 -18.35
C THR A 222 -17.47 48.74 -19.85
N SER A 223 -17.01 47.83 -20.72
CA SER A 223 -17.22 47.98 -22.17
C SER A 223 -18.71 47.80 -22.51
N LYS A 224 -19.29 48.79 -23.20
CA LYS A 224 -20.63 48.65 -23.82
C LYS A 224 -20.64 47.33 -24.61
N PRO A 225 -21.74 46.54 -24.57
CA PRO A 225 -21.81 45.28 -25.29
C PRO A 225 -21.46 45.54 -26.75
N ILE A 226 -20.30 45.02 -27.19
CA ILE A 226 -19.92 45.08 -28.60
C ILE A 226 -20.96 44.23 -29.32
N ASP A 227 -21.84 44.90 -30.04
CA ASP A 227 -22.94 44.31 -30.77
C ASP A 227 -22.38 43.42 -31.88
N ARG A 228 -22.12 42.13 -31.53
CA ARG A 228 -21.44 41.17 -32.41
C ARG A 228 -22.21 40.89 -33.71
N LYS A 229 -23.43 41.43 -33.87
CA LYS A 229 -24.23 41.38 -35.09
C LYS A 229 -23.73 42.30 -36.22
N LYS A 230 -22.90 43.32 -35.94
CA LYS A 230 -22.43 44.26 -36.99
C LYS A 230 -21.18 43.81 -37.78
N LYS A 231 -20.59 42.65 -37.47
CA LYS A 231 -19.34 42.17 -38.08
C LYS A 231 -19.53 41.08 -39.17
N ARG A 232 -20.73 40.96 -39.74
CA ARG A 232 -21.07 40.00 -40.82
C ARG A 232 -21.64 40.67 -42.08
N ARG A 233 -21.16 41.85 -42.46
CA ARG A 233 -21.42 42.44 -43.78
C ARG A 233 -20.10 42.72 -44.47
#